data_AF-A0A355B6E1-F1
#
_entry.id   AF-A0A355B6E1-F1
#
_cell.length_a   1.000
_cell.length_b   1.000
_cell.length_c   1.000
_cell.angle_alpha   90.00
_cell.angle_beta   90.00
_cell.angle_gamma   90.00
#
_symmetry.space_group_name_H-M   'P 1'
#
loop_
_entity.id
_entity.type
_entity.pdbx_description
1 polymer ?
#
loop_
_entity_poly.entity_id
_entity_poly.type
_entity_poly.pdbx_seq_one_letter_code
_entity_poly.pdbx_strand_id
1 'polypeptide(L)'
;MAKPFPLEAVLRLRQMEEEAKMKELASFDRIYLREQDNLTELHESLYRNRTDMDERTAGAGISSQESQLYLSFFAAQSSRIRFQEDLVEKVRLELERKKREMGFVINRRKIFDNLKEKHIENEERREMRLEAQEIDDIASMRFAMRSKGIASSA
;
A
#
# COMPACT_ATOMS: atom_id res chain seq x y z
N MET A 1 35.57 4.01 -0.04
CA MET A 1 34.30 4.75 0.19
C MET A 1 33.40 4.34 -0.94
N ALA A 2 32.38 3.52 -0.64
CA ALA A 2 31.47 3.00 -1.65
C ALA A 2 30.84 4.13 -2.47
N LYS A 3 30.87 4.01 -3.80
CA LYS A 3 30.27 5.02 -4.67
C LYS A 3 28.76 5.09 -4.44
N PRO A 4 28.17 6.30 -4.35
CA PRO A 4 26.73 6.45 -4.16
C PRO A 4 25.97 5.81 -5.32
N PHE A 5 24.81 5.23 -5.02
CA PHE A 5 23.95 4.63 -6.03
C PHE A 5 23.49 5.68 -7.05
N PRO A 6 23.76 5.51 -8.36
CA PRO A 6 23.49 6.55 -9.37
C PRO A 6 22.01 6.94 -9.49
N LEU A 7 21.08 6.03 -9.14
CA LEU A 7 19.64 6.25 -9.27
C LEU A 7 18.96 6.54 -7.92
N GLU A 8 19.71 7.00 -6.90
CA GLU A 8 19.17 7.28 -5.57
C GLU A 8 18.03 8.32 -5.57
N ALA A 9 18.12 9.33 -6.44
CA ALA A 9 17.04 10.31 -6.61
C ALA A 9 15.75 9.69 -7.15
N VAL A 10 15.88 8.74 -8.09
CA VAL A 10 14.74 8.02 -8.67
C VAL A 10 14.12 7.08 -7.63
N LEU A 11 14.95 6.37 -6.86
CA LEU A 11 14.47 5.52 -5.77
C LEU A 11 13.65 6.32 -4.74
N ARG A 12 14.17 7.48 -4.32
CA ARG A 12 13.45 8.39 -3.40
C ARG A 12 12.13 8.87 -3.98
N LEU A 13 12.09 9.25 -5.26
CA LEU A 13 10.84 9.63 -5.92
C LEU A 13 9.82 8.48 -5.89
N ARG A 14 10.24 7.23 -6.12
CA ARG A 14 9.34 6.06 -6.07
C ARG A 14 8.84 5.78 -4.66
N GLN A 15 9.66 5.97 -3.63
CA GLN A 15 9.24 5.85 -2.24
C GLN A 15 8.16 6.90 -1.90
N MET A 16 8.35 8.16 -2.33
CA MET A 16 7.36 9.22 -2.15
C MET A 16 6.05 8.92 -2.89
N GLU A 17 6.11 8.40 -4.11
CA GLU A 17 4.92 7.97 -4.87
C GLU A 17 4.16 6.85 -4.14
N GLU A 18 4.86 5.88 -3.57
CA GLU A 18 4.26 4.81 -2.78
C GLU A 18 3.57 5.34 -1.52
N GLU A 19 4.25 6.21 -0.76
CA GLU A 19 3.66 6.84 0.42
C GLU A 19 2.40 7.64 0.09
N ALA A 20 2.42 8.40 -1.01
CA ALA A 20 1.25 9.15 -1.47
C ALA A 20 0.09 8.21 -1.82
N LYS A 21 0.37 7.11 -2.53
CA LYS A 21 -0.64 6.10 -2.86
C LYS A 21 -1.14 5.35 -1.64
N MET A 22 -0.32 5.17 -0.61
CA MET A 22 -0.71 4.51 0.63
C MET A 22 -1.70 5.37 1.41
N LYS A 23 -1.45 6.68 1.47
CA LYS A 23 -2.39 7.64 2.05
C LYS A 23 -3.71 7.68 1.29
N GLU A 24 -3.66 7.66 -0.04
CA GLU A 24 -4.85 7.60 -0.89
C GLU A 24 -5.67 6.31 -0.61
N LEU A 25 -5.01 5.15 -0.60
CA LEU A 25 -5.65 3.87 -0.28
C LEU A 25 -6.31 3.87 1.10
N ALA A 26 -5.61 4.35 2.13
CA ALA A 26 -6.15 4.45 3.49
C ALA A 26 -7.32 5.45 3.60
N SER A 27 -7.38 6.45 2.73
CA SER A 27 -8.55 7.33 2.64
C SER A 27 -9.77 6.59 2.07
N PHE A 28 -9.59 5.83 0.98
CA PHE A 28 -10.68 5.05 0.38
C PHE A 28 -11.17 3.92 1.28
N ASP A 29 -10.27 3.28 2.04
CA ASP A 29 -10.63 2.25 3.00
C ASP A 29 -11.53 2.80 4.12
N ARG A 30 -11.18 3.99 4.66
CA ARG A 30 -12.03 4.70 5.63
C ARG A 30 -13.39 5.09 5.07
N ILE A 31 -13.43 5.56 3.82
CA ILE A 31 -14.69 5.89 3.15
C ILE A 31 -15.54 4.62 3.00
N TYR A 32 -14.94 3.51 2.56
CA TYR A 32 -15.64 2.24 2.40
C TYR A 32 -16.27 1.75 3.71
N LEU A 33 -15.50 1.74 4.80
CA LEU A 33 -15.99 1.35 6.12
C LEU A 33 -17.17 2.24 6.56
N ARG A 34 -17.02 3.56 6.43
CA ARG A 34 -18.10 4.50 6.76
C ARG A 34 -19.37 4.23 5.95
N GLU A 35 -19.24 3.98 4.64
CA GLU A 35 -20.42 3.72 3.81
C GLU A 35 -21.07 2.36 4.13
N GLN A 36 -20.29 1.36 4.56
CA GLN A 36 -20.82 0.10 5.08
C GLN A 36 -21.55 0.28 6.43
N ASP A 37 -20.99 1.08 7.33
CA ASP A 37 -21.63 1.40 8.61
C ASP A 37 -22.97 2.10 8.37
N ASN A 38 -23.00 3.11 7.50
CA ASN A 38 -24.22 3.81 7.09
C ASN A 38 -25.28 2.84 6.52
N LEU A 39 -24.87 1.88 5.69
CA LEU A 39 -25.77 0.87 5.14
C LEU A 39 -26.34 -0.03 6.24
N THR A 40 -25.49 -0.44 7.19
CA THR A 40 -25.88 -1.27 8.34
C THR A 40 -26.92 -0.53 9.20
N GLU A 41 -26.67 0.74 9.53
CA GLU A 41 -27.60 1.58 10.28
C GLU A 41 -28.96 1.72 9.58
N LEU A 42 -28.97 1.85 8.25
CA LEU A 42 -30.21 1.91 7.47
C LEU A 42 -31.02 0.60 7.56
N HIS A 43 -30.36 -0.55 7.49
CA HIS A 43 -31.01 -1.86 7.66
C HIS A 43 -31.52 -2.06 9.08
N GLU A 44 -30.73 -1.72 10.09
CA GLU A 44 -31.15 -1.80 11.49
C GLU A 44 -32.34 -0.87 11.79
N SER A 45 -32.31 0.35 11.24
CA SER A 45 -33.43 1.27 11.33
C SER A 45 -34.68 0.68 10.66
N LEU A 46 -34.55 0.09 9.46
CA LEU A 46 -35.69 -0.51 8.77
C LEU A 46 -36.28 -1.67 9.57
N TYR A 47 -35.43 -2.53 10.12
CA TYR A 47 -35.82 -3.65 10.96
C TYR A 47 -36.56 -3.17 12.22
N ARG A 48 -36.00 -2.22 12.96
CA ARG A 48 -36.62 -1.66 14.17
C ARG A 48 -38.01 -1.07 13.90
N ASN A 49 -38.16 -0.29 12.82
CA ASN A 49 -39.44 0.32 12.49
C ASN A 49 -40.47 -0.72 12.00
N ARG A 50 -40.02 -1.81 11.38
CA ARG A 50 -40.91 -2.91 10.99
C ARG A 50 -41.43 -3.65 12.22
N THR A 51 -40.55 -3.95 13.17
CA THR A 51 -40.95 -4.56 14.46
C THR A 51 -41.92 -3.66 15.23
N ASP A 52 -41.66 -2.35 15.32
CA ASP A 52 -42.60 -1.39 15.96
C ASP A 52 -43.97 -1.37 15.27
N MET A 53 -44.01 -1.40 13.94
CA MET A 53 -45.28 -1.50 13.21
C MET A 53 -46.02 -2.80 13.53
N ASP A 54 -45.32 -3.93 13.53
CA ASP A 54 -45.91 -5.25 13.80
C ASP A 54 -46.47 -5.32 15.24
N GLU A 55 -45.73 -4.79 16.23
CA GLU A 55 -46.17 -4.71 17.63
C GLU A 55 -47.43 -3.83 17.80
N ARG A 56 -47.45 -2.65 17.17
CA ARG A 56 -48.62 -1.76 17.20
C ARG A 56 -49.84 -2.36 16.51
N THR A 57 -49.61 -3.08 15.41
CA THR A 57 -50.67 -3.76 14.67
C THR A 57 -51.26 -4.92 15.49
N ALA A 58 -50.43 -5.68 16.20
CA ALA A 58 -50.87 -6.78 17.05
C ALA A 58 -51.56 -6.32 18.35
N GLY A 59 -51.23 -5.12 18.84
CA GLY A 59 -51.81 -4.54 20.05
C GLY A 59 -53.17 -3.87 19.82
N ALA A 60 -53.19 -2.54 19.78
CA ALA A 60 -54.41 -1.75 19.62
C ALA A 60 -54.90 -1.67 18.15
N GLY A 61 -54.09 -2.17 17.21
CA GLY A 61 -54.25 -1.90 15.79
C GLY A 61 -53.74 -0.49 15.43
N ILE A 62 -53.42 -0.29 14.16
CA ILE A 62 -52.99 1.00 13.62
C ILE A 62 -54.10 1.61 12.77
N SER A 63 -54.26 2.93 12.84
CA SER A 63 -55.22 3.64 12.00
C SER A 63 -54.82 3.61 10.52
N SER A 64 -55.77 3.84 9.62
CA SER A 64 -55.49 3.89 8.18
C SER A 64 -54.46 4.97 7.81
N GLN A 65 -54.46 6.11 8.52
CA GLN A 65 -53.46 7.18 8.34
C GLN A 65 -52.07 6.74 8.79
N GLU A 66 -51.95 6.10 9.95
CA GLU A 66 -50.66 5.56 10.42
C GLU A 66 -50.12 4.49 9.48
N SER A 67 -50.97 3.59 8.98
CA SER A 67 -50.58 2.59 7.97
C SER A 67 -50.02 3.24 6.70
N GLN A 68 -50.63 4.33 6.22
CA GLN A 68 -50.11 5.08 5.07
C GLN A 68 -48.75 5.73 5.38
N LEU A 69 -48.56 6.25 6.59
CA LEU A 69 -47.28 6.81 7.02
C LEU A 69 -46.18 5.74 7.01
N TYR A 70 -46.42 4.57 7.59
CA TYR A 70 -45.45 3.45 7.57
C TYR A 70 -45.13 2.99 6.14
N LEU A 71 -46.13 2.84 5.27
CA LEU A 71 -45.91 2.47 3.88
C LEU A 71 -45.02 3.49 3.15
N SER A 72 -45.29 4.78 3.31
CA SER A 72 -44.50 5.85 2.70
C SER A 72 -43.07 5.88 3.24
N PHE A 73 -42.91 5.68 4.56
CA PHE A 73 -41.63 5.62 5.24
C PHE A 73 -40.79 4.43 4.74
N PHE A 74 -41.36 3.22 4.70
CA PHE A 74 -40.65 2.04 4.22
C PHE A 74 -40.28 2.15 2.76
N ALA A 75 -41.15 2.69 1.90
CA ALA A 75 -40.82 2.93 0.50
C ALA A 75 -39.62 3.88 0.36
N ALA A 76 -39.60 4.98 1.12
CA ALA A 76 -38.48 5.92 1.13
C ALA A 76 -37.20 5.28 1.67
N GLN A 77 -37.30 4.49 2.75
CA GLN A 77 -36.14 3.83 3.36
C GLN A 77 -35.56 2.73 2.47
N SER A 78 -36.40 1.93 1.81
CA SER A 78 -35.94 0.96 0.80
C SER A 78 -35.25 1.65 -0.39
N SER A 79 -35.71 2.83 -0.80
CA SER A 79 -35.02 3.61 -1.83
C SER A 79 -33.65 4.11 -1.36
N ARG A 80 -33.54 4.57 -0.10
CA ARG A 80 -32.27 5.01 0.49
C ARG A 80 -31.27 3.86 0.63
N ILE A 81 -31.74 2.69 1.06
CA ILE A 81 -30.92 1.47 1.14
C ILE A 81 -30.34 1.12 -0.22
N ARG A 82 -31.17 1.04 -1.28
CA ARG A 82 -30.68 0.73 -2.63
C ARG A 82 -29.63 1.73 -3.12
N PHE A 83 -29.86 3.02 -2.88
CA PHE A 83 -28.88 4.05 -3.21
C PHE A 83 -27.56 3.86 -2.44
N GLN A 84 -27.64 3.53 -1.15
CA GLN A 84 -26.47 3.29 -0.33
C GLN A 84 -25.72 2.01 -0.73
N GLU A 85 -26.43 0.94 -1.09
CA GLU A 85 -25.84 -0.29 -1.65
C GLU A 85 -25.03 0.01 -2.91
N ASP A 86 -25.62 0.77 -3.85
CA ASP A 86 -24.94 1.21 -5.07
C ASP A 86 -23.69 2.07 -4.75
N LEU A 87 -23.77 2.93 -3.73
CA LEU A 87 -22.65 3.75 -3.30
C LEU A 87 -21.52 2.89 -2.70
N VAL A 88 -21.85 1.97 -1.80
CA VAL A 88 -20.90 1.02 -1.19
C VAL A 88 -20.20 0.23 -2.29
N GLU A 89 -20.95 -0.27 -3.28
CA GLU A 89 -20.37 -1.03 -4.39
C GLU A 89 -19.43 -0.17 -5.24
N LYS A 90 -19.80 1.08 -5.56
CA LYS A 90 -18.90 2.00 -6.28
C LYS A 90 -17.60 2.25 -5.51
N VAL A 91 -17.70 2.50 -4.21
CA VAL A 91 -16.53 2.71 -3.35
C VAL A 91 -15.69 1.45 -3.26
N ARG A 92 -16.30 0.26 -3.17
CA ARG A 92 -15.61 -1.03 -3.18
C ARG A 92 -14.80 -1.22 -4.46
N LEU A 93 -15.39 -0.95 -5.61
CA LEU A 93 -14.72 -1.07 -6.91
C LEU A 93 -13.54 -0.11 -7.03
N GLU A 94 -13.68 1.13 -6.55
CA GLU A 94 -12.59 2.10 -6.49
C GLU A 94 -11.48 1.66 -5.52
N LEU A 95 -11.82 1.12 -4.35
CA LEU A 95 -10.86 0.58 -3.40
C LEU A 95 -10.04 -0.56 -4.03
N GLU A 96 -10.69 -1.49 -4.73
CA GLU A 96 -10.01 -2.57 -5.45
C GLU A 96 -9.11 -2.05 -6.59
N ARG A 97 -9.55 -1.00 -7.29
CA ARG A 97 -8.69 -0.33 -8.28
C ARG A 97 -7.44 0.26 -7.62
N LYS A 98 -7.59 0.92 -6.46
CA LYS A 98 -6.47 1.50 -5.70
C LYS A 98 -5.51 0.45 -5.16
N LYS A 99 -6.01 -0.70 -4.69
CA LYS A 99 -5.18 -1.85 -4.30
C LYS A 99 -4.32 -2.35 -5.46
N ARG A 100 -4.90 -2.45 -6.66
CA ARG A 100 -4.13 -2.82 -7.87
C ARG A 100 -3.07 -1.78 -8.21
N GLU A 101 -3.42 -0.49 -8.21
CA GLU A 101 -2.45 0.62 -8.42
C GLU A 101 -1.29 0.55 -7.42
N MET A 102 -1.58 0.31 -6.15
CA MET A 102 -0.57 0.14 -5.10
C MET A 102 0.41 -1.01 -5.43
N GLY A 103 -0.12 -2.16 -5.86
CA GLY A 103 0.72 -3.29 -6.28
C GLY A 103 1.70 -2.93 -7.40
N PHE A 104 1.26 -2.13 -8.39
CA PHE A 104 2.15 -1.65 -9.44
C PHE A 104 3.23 -0.70 -8.92
N VAL A 105 2.90 0.19 -8.00
CA VAL A 105 3.87 1.15 -7.44
C VAL A 105 4.92 0.43 -6.58
N ILE A 106 4.50 -0.49 -5.73
CA ILE A 106 5.42 -1.33 -4.93
C ILE A 106 6.35 -2.12 -5.85
N ASN A 107 5.82 -2.75 -6.90
CA ASN A 107 6.64 -3.51 -7.84
C ASN A 107 7.66 -2.63 -8.55
N ARG A 108 7.26 -1.40 -8.96
CA ARG A 108 8.19 -0.43 -9.55
C ARG A 108 9.28 0.00 -8.59
N ARG A 109 8.96 0.28 -7.31
CA ARG A 109 9.97 0.62 -6.30
C ARG A 109 10.96 -0.53 -6.09
N LYS A 110 10.46 -1.77 -5.96
CA LYS A 110 11.30 -2.97 -5.76
C LYS A 110 12.34 -3.17 -6.85
N ILE A 111 12.05 -2.77 -8.09
CA ILE A 111 13.05 -2.81 -9.18
C ILE A 111 14.27 -1.94 -8.82
N PHE A 112 14.05 -0.74 -8.28
CA PHE A 112 15.14 0.16 -7.89
C PHE A 112 15.85 -0.30 -6.61
N ASP A 113 15.12 -0.88 -5.65
CA ASP A 113 15.73 -1.51 -4.47
C ASP A 113 16.72 -2.61 -4.90
N ASN A 114 16.30 -3.51 -5.80
CA ASN A 114 17.15 -4.58 -6.32
C ASN A 114 18.36 -4.04 -7.12
N LEU A 115 18.18 -2.94 -7.87
CA LEU A 115 19.29 -2.29 -8.57
C LEU A 115 20.30 -1.68 -7.60
N LYS A 116 19.83 -1.10 -6.50
CA LYS A 116 20.69 -0.55 -5.44
C LYS A 116 21.47 -1.65 -4.73
N GLU A 117 20.82 -2.75 -4.38
CA GLU A 117 21.46 -3.91 -3.77
C GLU A 117 22.58 -4.46 -4.66
N LYS A 118 22.29 -4.70 -5.95
CA LYS A 118 23.30 -5.13 -6.93
C LYS A 118 24.45 -4.13 -7.11
N HIS A 119 24.15 -2.84 -7.04
CA HIS A 119 25.18 -1.79 -7.12
C HIS A 119 26.14 -1.87 -5.93
N ILE A 120 25.60 -2.04 -4.72
CA ILE A 120 26.40 -2.20 -3.50
C ILE A 120 27.30 -3.44 -3.61
N GLU A 121 26.73 -4.60 -3.96
CA GLU A 121 27.51 -5.83 -4.13
C GLU A 121 28.65 -5.68 -5.15
N ASN A 122 28.38 -4.98 -6.27
CA ASN A 122 29.39 -4.77 -7.30
C ASN A 122 30.51 -3.84 -6.83
N GLU A 123 30.18 -2.80 -6.06
CA GLU A 123 31.18 -1.90 -5.47
C GLU A 123 32.03 -2.63 -4.42
N GLU A 124 31.43 -3.45 -3.56
CA GLU A 124 32.17 -4.28 -2.59
C GLU A 124 33.13 -5.25 -3.30
N ARG A 125 32.65 -5.95 -4.34
CA ARG A 125 33.52 -6.82 -5.16
C ARG A 125 34.65 -6.05 -5.84
N ARG A 126 34.39 -4.81 -6.25
CA ARG A 126 35.40 -3.94 -6.86
C ARG A 126 36.44 -3.51 -5.85
N GLU A 127 36.03 -3.09 -4.66
CA GLU A 127 36.94 -2.72 -3.56
C GLU A 127 37.81 -3.93 -3.16
N MET A 128 37.23 -5.11 -2.93
CA MET A 128 38.00 -6.33 -2.62
C MET A 128 39.03 -6.71 -3.69
N ARG A 129 38.70 -6.54 -4.98
CA ARG A 129 39.65 -6.81 -6.07
C ARG A 129 40.80 -5.82 -6.10
N LEU A 130 40.52 -4.54 -5.85
CA LEU A 130 41.55 -3.50 -5.78
C LEU A 130 42.48 -3.73 -4.60
N GLU A 131 41.94 -4.05 -3.41
CA GLU A 131 42.75 -4.39 -2.23
C GLU A 131 43.64 -5.62 -2.48
N ALA A 132 43.10 -6.67 -3.10
CA ALA A 132 43.88 -7.86 -3.44
C ALA A 132 45.03 -7.55 -4.41
N GLN A 133 44.77 -6.69 -5.42
CA GLN A 133 45.79 -6.26 -6.37
C GLN A 133 46.88 -5.41 -5.69
N GLU A 134 46.50 -4.49 -4.81
CA GLU A 134 47.45 -3.68 -4.03
C GLU A 134 48.37 -4.56 -3.16
N ILE A 135 47.81 -5.60 -2.53
CA ILE A 135 48.60 -6.57 -1.74
C ILE A 135 49.61 -7.31 -2.61
N ASP A 136 49.20 -7.77 -3.79
CA ASP A 136 50.07 -8.50 -4.72
C ASP A 136 51.19 -7.60 -5.28
N ASP A 137 50.86 -6.34 -5.62
CA ASP A 137 51.83 -5.35 -6.07
C ASP A 137 52.88 -5.05 -4.98
N ILE A 138 52.45 -4.91 -3.71
CA ILE A 138 53.36 -4.72 -2.57
C ILE A 138 54.26 -5.95 -2.38
N ALA A 139 53.69 -7.16 -2.46
CA ALA A 139 54.45 -8.40 -2.34
C ALA A 139 55.50 -8.53 -3.45
N SER A 140 55.10 -8.26 -4.69
CA SER A 140 55.96 -8.26 -5.87
C SER A 140 57.09 -7.23 -5.78
N MET A 141 56.80 -6.00 -5.35
CA MET A 141 57.81 -4.96 -5.12
C MET A 141 58.80 -5.37 -4.03
N ARG A 142 58.33 -5.91 -2.89
CA ARG A 142 59.20 -6.39 -1.81
C ARG A 142 60.10 -7.54 -2.26
N PHE A 143 59.57 -8.46 -3.06
CA PHE A 143 60.33 -9.57 -3.64
C PHE A 143 61.41 -9.05 -4.61
N ALA A 144 61.05 -8.12 -5.50
CA ALA A 144 61.98 -7.50 -6.45
C ALA A 144 63.10 -6.69 -5.77
N MET A 145 62.81 -6.02 -4.65
CA MET A 145 63.84 -5.32 -3.87
C MET A 145 64.79 -6.31 -3.18
N ARG A 146 64.28 -7.42 -2.63
CA ARG A 146 65.11 -8.46 -2.03
C ARG A 146 66.00 -9.16 -3.05
N SER A 147 65.50 -9.46 -4.25
CA SER A 147 66.31 -10.09 -5.31
C SER A 147 67.41 -9.16 -5.83
N LYS A 148 67.15 -7.85 -5.94
CA LYS A 148 68.19 -6.85 -6.29
C LYS A 148 69.25 -6.67 -5.20
N GLY A 149 68.89 -6.76 -3.92
CA GLY A 149 69.86 -6.70 -2.81
C GLY A 149 70.85 -7.87 -2.81
N ILE A 150 70.39 -9.06 -3.21
CA ILE A 150 71.24 -10.27 -3.31
C ILE A 150 72.16 -10.19 -4.55
N ALA A 151 71.69 -9.59 -5.66
CA ALA A 151 72.52 -9.41 -6.86
C ALA A 151 73.60 -8.31 -6.74
N SER A 152 73.49 -7.40 -5.76
CA SER A 152 74.48 -6.33 -5.49
C SER A 152 75.55 -6.74 -4.46
N SER A 153 75.44 -7.93 -3.87
CA SER A 153 76.33 -8.44 -2.81
C SER A 153 77.10 -9.71 -3.22
N ALA A 154 77.08 -10.03 -4.52
CA ALA A 154 77.94 -11.01 -5.17
C ALA A 154 78.84 -10.31 -6.19
#